data_AF-A0A1C5AMI1-F1
#
_entry.id   AF-A0A1C5AMI1-F1
#
_cell.length_a   1.000
_cell.length_b   1.000
_cell.length_c   1.000
_cell.angle_alpha   90.00
_cell.angle_beta   90.00
_cell.angle_gamma   90.00
#
_symmetry.space_group_name_H-M   'P 1'
#
loop_
_entity.id
_entity.type
_entity.pdbx_description
1 polymer ?
#
loop_
_entity_poly.entity_id
_entity_poly.type
_entity_poly.pdbx_seq_one_letter_code
_entity_poly.pdbx_strand_id
1 'polypeptide(L)'
;MDFSKAQFEALIAEIKTGLDDFAKHLDEIAVASAATAGRWYMPAEVSQAVLWLGRETVRVGKFLIDLFVDLLKGASAPIFMFMDAWEWMDVRGAASGVASALTTQHLVVDDSDWSGKARDAYVAHVDSQSKAASQIASIASSSSAHLLACAGAGAGFYATLAVVLVKLIAAAITAAAAYGTAVFSWAGAALILGEAGISTLTIGTAIVTLTVFLGTQATTMVNLHGEAVDSTSFPGGKWPSANSSTYNDATVTDGDADWSLAPG
;
A
#
# COMPACT_ATOMS: atom_id res chain seq x y z
N MET A 1 -4.48 -13.52 0.57
CA MET A 1 -5.29 -13.18 1.75
C MET A 1 -6.02 -11.91 1.41
N ASP A 2 -7.34 -11.87 1.60
CA ASP A 2 -8.08 -10.61 1.48
C ASP A 2 -7.66 -9.65 2.60
N PHE A 3 -7.45 -8.38 2.25
CA PHE A 3 -7.12 -7.34 3.23
C PHE A 3 -8.38 -7.02 4.05
N SER A 4 -8.25 -7.07 5.37
CA SER A 4 -9.30 -6.63 6.29
C SER A 4 -8.79 -5.44 7.09
N LYS A 5 -9.44 -4.28 6.94
CA LYS A 5 -9.11 -3.06 7.68
C LYS A 5 -9.07 -3.31 9.19
N ALA A 6 -10.08 -3.99 9.73
CA ALA A 6 -10.18 -4.26 11.16
C ALA A 6 -9.04 -5.17 11.67
N GLN A 7 -8.70 -6.23 10.91
CA GLN A 7 -7.57 -7.11 11.27
C GLN A 7 -6.24 -6.37 11.19
N PHE A 8 -6.09 -5.51 10.19
CA PHE A 8 -4.89 -4.70 10.02
C PHE A 8 -4.73 -3.66 11.13
N GLU A 9 -5.80 -2.93 11.49
CA GLU A 9 -5.78 -2.00 12.62
C GLU A 9 -5.46 -2.69 13.95
N ALA A 10 -6.04 -3.89 14.18
CA ALA A 10 -5.72 -4.71 15.35
C ALA A 10 -4.24 -5.12 15.38
N LEU A 11 -3.69 -5.58 14.24
CA LEU A 11 -2.26 -5.90 14.12
C LEU A 11 -1.37 -4.69 14.45
N ILE A 12 -1.70 -3.49 13.97
CA ILE A 12 -0.94 -2.28 14.29
C ILE A 12 -1.02 -1.96 15.79
N ALA A 13 -2.18 -2.16 16.43
CA ALA A 13 -2.34 -1.98 17.87
C ALA A 13 -1.52 -3.01 18.68
N GLU A 14 -1.47 -4.26 18.22
CA GLU A 14 -0.62 -5.30 18.82
C GLU A 14 0.86 -4.96 18.71
N ILE A 15 1.33 -4.46 17.57
CA ILE A 15 2.73 -4.02 17.41
C ILE A 15 3.04 -2.90 18.41
N LYS A 16 2.16 -1.89 18.54
CA LYS A 16 2.35 -0.79 19.51
C LYS A 16 2.45 -1.31 20.94
N THR A 17 1.53 -2.20 21.33
CA THR A 17 1.54 -2.82 22.66
C THR A 17 2.82 -3.65 22.88
N GLY A 18 3.26 -4.39 21.86
CA GLY A 18 4.51 -5.16 21.92
C GLY A 18 5.76 -4.27 22.03
N LEU A 19 5.74 -3.05 21.49
CA LEU A 19 6.85 -2.11 21.67
C LEU A 19 6.97 -1.63 23.12
N ASP A 20 5.84 -1.39 23.78
CA ASP A 20 5.82 -1.06 25.21
C ASP A 20 6.34 -2.22 26.05
N ASP A 21 5.96 -3.46 25.72
CA ASP A 21 6.45 -4.66 26.40
C ASP A 21 7.95 -4.89 26.17
N PHE A 22 8.42 -4.70 24.94
CA PHE A 22 9.84 -4.75 24.63
C PHE A 22 10.63 -3.69 25.40
N ALA A 23 10.14 -2.45 25.45
CA ALA A 23 10.77 -1.37 26.21
C ALA A 23 10.91 -1.72 27.70
N LYS A 24 9.85 -2.29 28.29
CA LYS A 24 9.86 -2.76 29.67
C LYS A 24 10.95 -3.82 29.91
N HIS A 25 11.08 -4.81 29.02
CA HIS A 25 12.12 -5.83 29.15
C HIS A 25 13.54 -5.29 28.95
N LEU A 26 13.73 -4.22 28.16
CA LEU A 26 15.02 -3.53 28.09
C LEU A 26 15.37 -2.86 29.43
N ASP A 27 14.39 -2.25 30.12
CA ASP A 27 14.62 -1.67 31.44
C ASP A 27 14.99 -2.75 32.48
N GLU A 28 14.38 -3.94 32.39
CA GLU A 28 14.73 -5.09 33.23
C GLU A 28 16.19 -5.54 33.02
N ILE A 29 16.72 -5.48 31.79
CA ILE A 29 18.12 -5.76 31.48
C ILE A 29 19.05 -4.75 32.17
N ALA A 30 18.71 -3.47 32.16
CA ALA A 30 19.50 -2.44 32.82
C ALA A 30 19.58 -2.70 34.34
N VAL A 31 18.46 -3.03 34.96
CA VAL A 31 18.39 -3.36 36.39
C VAL A 31 19.15 -4.64 36.71
N ALA A 32 18.95 -5.70 35.92
CA ALA A 32 19.59 -7.00 36.16
C ALA A 32 21.11 -6.94 35.97
N SER A 33 21.60 -6.24 34.94
CA SER A 33 23.04 -6.05 34.73
C SER A 33 23.70 -5.26 35.86
N ALA A 34 23.04 -4.20 36.36
CA ALA A 34 23.53 -3.45 37.51
C ALA A 34 23.56 -4.27 38.81
N ALA A 35 22.47 -5.00 39.09
CA ALA A 35 22.38 -5.87 40.26
C ALA A 35 23.46 -6.96 40.24
N THR A 36 23.74 -7.53 39.07
CA THR A 36 24.74 -8.59 38.96
C THR A 36 26.17 -8.07 39.02
N ALA A 37 26.46 -6.93 38.40
CA ALA A 37 27.76 -6.27 38.52
C ALA A 37 28.10 -5.86 39.97
N GLY A 38 27.08 -5.59 40.80
CA GLY A 38 27.23 -5.22 42.21
C GLY A 38 27.41 -6.38 43.19
N ARG A 39 27.47 -7.64 42.72
CA ARG A 39 27.64 -8.79 43.61
C ARG A 39 29.04 -8.84 44.20
N TRP A 40 29.14 -9.14 45.49
CA TRP A 40 30.40 -9.12 46.25
C TRP A 40 31.51 -10.04 45.70
N TYR A 41 31.13 -11.11 44.99
CA TYR A 41 32.05 -12.09 44.42
C TYR A 41 32.46 -11.78 42.98
N MET A 42 32.01 -10.67 42.39
CA MET A 42 32.38 -10.29 41.03
C MET A 42 33.73 -9.55 41.00
N PRO A 43 34.70 -9.99 40.18
CA PRO A 43 35.88 -9.20 39.88
C PRO A 43 35.52 -7.90 39.15
N ALA A 44 36.28 -6.83 39.39
CA ALA A 44 35.98 -5.50 38.85
C ALA A 44 35.90 -5.47 37.32
N GLU A 45 36.77 -6.21 36.63
CA GLU A 45 36.82 -6.31 35.18
C GLU A 45 35.55 -6.96 34.62
N VAL A 46 35.03 -7.98 35.31
CA VAL A 46 33.82 -8.68 34.91
C VAL A 46 32.58 -7.82 35.21
N SER A 47 32.54 -7.12 36.35
CA SER A 47 31.49 -6.14 36.65
C SER A 47 31.41 -5.04 35.59
N GLN A 48 32.56 -4.51 35.14
CA GLN A 48 32.58 -3.51 34.07
C GLN A 48 32.07 -4.07 32.74
N ALA A 49 32.46 -5.30 32.38
CA ALA A 49 31.99 -5.96 31.18
C ALA A 49 30.47 -6.19 31.22
N VAL A 50 29.92 -6.66 32.35
CA VAL A 50 28.48 -6.87 32.55
C VAL A 50 27.70 -5.55 32.40
N LEU A 51 28.19 -4.47 33.02
CA LEU A 51 27.57 -3.14 32.87
C LEU A 51 27.66 -2.61 31.44
N TRP A 52 28.77 -2.84 30.76
CA TRP A 52 28.93 -2.45 29.36
C TRP A 52 27.95 -3.19 28.47
N LEU A 53 27.84 -4.52 28.61
CA LEU A 53 26.89 -5.35 27.87
C LEU A 53 25.45 -4.91 28.11
N GLY A 54 25.05 -4.71 29.36
CA GLY A 54 23.69 -4.27 29.69
C GLY A 54 23.35 -2.92 29.06
N ARG A 55 24.26 -1.93 29.13
CA ARG A 55 24.07 -0.63 28.47
C ARG A 55 23.99 -0.75 26.95
N GLU A 56 24.84 -1.58 26.37
CA GLU A 56 24.91 -1.76 24.92
C GLU A 56 23.65 -2.44 24.38
N THR A 57 23.16 -3.49 25.05
CA THR A 57 21.88 -4.13 24.71
C THR A 57 20.71 -3.16 24.79
N VAL A 58 20.64 -2.33 25.84
CA VAL A 58 19.60 -1.28 25.96
C VAL A 58 19.72 -0.23 24.87
N ARG A 59 20.95 0.18 24.51
CA ARG A 59 21.20 1.15 23.43
C ARG A 59 20.67 0.63 22.09
N VAL A 60 21.02 -0.61 21.73
CA VAL A 60 20.55 -1.25 20.50
C VAL A 60 19.03 -1.45 20.53
N GLY A 61 18.47 -1.88 21.67
CA GLY A 61 17.03 -2.05 21.83
C GLY A 61 16.25 -0.75 21.62
N LYS A 62 16.72 0.37 22.17
CA LYS A 62 16.12 1.70 21.95
C LYS A 62 16.17 2.13 20.49
N PHE A 63 17.32 1.93 19.83
CA PHE A 63 17.44 2.18 18.39
C PHE A 63 16.39 1.40 17.58
N LEU A 64 16.12 0.14 17.95
CA LEU A 64 15.10 -0.65 17.26
C LEU A 64 13.69 -0.18 17.57
N ILE A 65 13.39 0.25 18.80
CA ILE A 65 12.10 0.87 19.11
C ILE A 65 11.89 2.09 18.20
N ASP A 66 12.89 2.97 18.08
CA ASP A 66 12.81 4.14 17.22
C ASP A 66 12.61 3.76 15.74
N LEU A 67 13.31 2.73 15.26
CA LEU A 67 13.13 2.18 13.91
C LEU A 67 11.69 1.68 13.69
N PHE A 68 11.14 0.91 14.64
CA PHE A 68 9.76 0.44 14.56
C PHE A 68 8.75 1.59 14.56
N VAL A 69 8.94 2.59 15.42
CA VAL A 69 8.11 3.80 15.46
C VAL A 69 8.16 4.54 14.13
N ASP A 70 9.34 4.66 13.51
CA ASP A 70 9.49 5.30 12.21
C ASP A 70 8.75 4.53 11.11
N LEU A 71 8.88 3.20 11.09
CA LEU A 71 8.16 2.33 10.15
C LEU A 71 6.64 2.43 10.35
N LEU A 72 6.15 2.53 11.59
CA LEU A 72 4.73 2.65 11.90
C LEU A 72 4.10 3.97 11.44
N LYS A 73 4.88 5.02 11.12
CA LYS A 73 4.34 6.27 10.55
C LYS A 73 3.61 6.04 9.24
N GLY A 74 4.03 5.04 8.46
CA GLY A 74 3.42 4.65 7.20
C GLY A 74 2.23 3.69 7.34
N ALA A 75 1.79 3.35 8.56
CA ALA A 75 0.80 2.30 8.78
C ALA A 75 -0.59 2.65 8.22
N SER A 76 -0.91 3.92 7.98
CA SER A 76 -2.18 4.31 7.37
C SER A 76 -2.25 4.02 5.87
N ALA A 77 -1.11 3.91 5.17
CA ALA A 77 -1.08 3.77 3.71
C ALA A 77 -1.83 2.54 3.20
N PRO A 78 -1.67 1.32 3.75
CA PRO A 78 -2.45 0.15 3.33
C PRO A 78 -3.96 0.32 3.49
N ILE A 79 -4.41 1.07 4.49
CA ILE A 79 -5.84 1.34 4.72
C ILE A 79 -6.38 2.24 3.61
N PHE A 80 -5.68 3.32 3.28
CA PHE A 80 -6.08 4.21 2.18
C PHE A 80 -6.06 3.49 0.84
N MET A 81 -5.01 2.72 0.54
CA MET A 81 -4.95 1.91 -0.68
C MET A 81 -6.14 0.95 -0.78
N PHE A 82 -6.53 0.30 0.31
CA PHE A 82 -7.72 -0.55 0.32
C PHE A 82 -9.00 0.23 0.06
N MET A 83 -9.19 1.39 0.69
CA MET A 83 -10.37 2.23 0.48
C MET A 83 -10.45 2.77 -0.94
N ASP A 84 -9.36 3.32 -1.46
CA ASP A 84 -9.25 3.85 -2.82
C ASP A 84 -9.52 2.75 -3.86
N ALA A 85 -9.12 1.50 -3.58
CA ALA A 85 -9.43 0.37 -4.46
C ALA A 85 -10.94 0.14 -4.62
N TRP A 86 -11.74 0.38 -3.58
CA TRP A 86 -13.21 0.30 -3.66
C TRP A 86 -13.79 1.49 -4.42
N GLU A 87 -13.27 2.70 -4.20
CA GLU A 87 -13.72 3.89 -4.95
C GLU A 87 -13.49 3.73 -6.46
N TRP A 88 -12.35 3.14 -6.86
CA TRP A 88 -12.10 2.79 -8.26
C TRP A 88 -13.09 1.76 -8.82
N MET A 89 -13.63 0.85 -7.99
CA MET A 89 -14.67 -0.08 -8.43
C MET A 89 -16.01 0.62 -8.67
N ASP A 90 -16.33 1.68 -7.93
CA ASP A 90 -17.50 2.51 -8.20
C ASP A 90 -17.36 3.26 -9.53
N VAL A 91 -16.16 3.81 -9.81
CA VAL A 91 -15.83 4.41 -11.12
C VAL A 91 -15.98 3.40 -12.25
N ARG A 92 -15.47 2.17 -12.06
CA ARG A 92 -15.66 1.06 -13.00
C ARG A 92 -17.14 0.77 -13.24
N GLY A 93 -17.94 0.72 -12.17
CA GLY A 93 -19.39 0.51 -12.25
C GLY A 93 -20.07 1.57 -13.12
N ALA A 94 -19.84 2.84 -12.82
CA ALA A 94 -20.38 3.96 -13.58
C ALA A 94 -19.95 3.93 -15.06
N ALA A 95 -18.66 3.76 -15.33
CA ALA A 95 -18.12 3.73 -16.68
C ALA A 95 -18.64 2.55 -17.51
N SER A 96 -18.73 1.35 -16.90
CA SER A 96 -19.31 0.17 -17.56
C SER A 96 -20.81 0.33 -17.85
N GLY A 97 -21.54 1.02 -16.96
CA GLY A 97 -22.94 1.39 -17.19
C GLY A 97 -23.11 2.30 -18.39
N VAL A 98 -22.27 3.34 -18.51
CA VAL A 98 -22.24 4.23 -19.68
C VAL A 98 -21.89 3.45 -20.95
N ALA A 99 -20.86 2.60 -20.90
CA ALA A 99 -20.47 1.77 -22.05
C ALA A 99 -21.63 0.90 -22.54
N SER A 100 -22.35 0.25 -21.62
CA SER A 100 -23.51 -0.59 -21.93
C SER A 100 -24.67 0.22 -22.53
N ALA A 101 -24.95 1.41 -21.98
CA ALA A 101 -26.02 2.28 -22.46
C ALA A 101 -25.78 2.81 -23.89
N LEU A 102 -24.51 2.96 -24.27
CA LEU A 102 -24.09 3.42 -25.60
C LEU A 102 -24.02 2.30 -26.66
N THR A 103 -24.47 1.09 -26.34
CA THR A 103 -24.52 0.00 -27.33
C THR A 103 -25.73 0.16 -28.25
N THR A 104 -25.58 -0.26 -29.51
CA THR A 104 -26.67 -0.23 -30.51
C THR A 104 -27.91 -1.02 -30.08
N GLN A 105 -27.73 -2.03 -29.22
CA GLN A 105 -28.81 -2.83 -28.65
C GLN A 105 -29.67 -2.06 -27.63
N HIS A 106 -29.10 -1.06 -26.96
CA HIS A 106 -29.79 -0.25 -25.93
C HIS A 106 -30.26 1.10 -26.47
N LEU A 107 -29.70 1.57 -27.58
CA LEU A 107 -29.98 2.89 -28.11
C LEU A 107 -31.31 3.03 -28.85
N VAL A 108 -31.95 1.92 -29.27
CA VAL A 108 -33.24 1.87 -29.99
C VAL A 108 -33.52 3.15 -30.80
N VAL A 109 -32.58 3.53 -31.67
CA VAL A 109 -32.74 4.67 -32.57
C VAL A 109 -33.42 4.14 -33.81
N ASP A 110 -34.74 4.19 -33.78
CA ASP A 110 -35.65 3.87 -34.88
C ASP A 110 -35.76 5.08 -35.83
N ASP A 111 -35.87 4.85 -37.15
CA ASP A 111 -36.14 5.90 -38.14
C ASP A 111 -37.51 6.58 -37.97
N SER A 112 -38.39 6.04 -37.12
CA SER A 112 -39.70 6.60 -36.76
C SER A 112 -39.59 7.88 -35.95
N ASP A 113 -38.66 7.91 -34.99
CA ASP A 113 -38.60 8.95 -33.96
C ASP A 113 -37.45 9.93 -34.21
N TRP A 114 -36.39 9.49 -34.89
CA TRP A 114 -35.26 10.35 -35.26
C TRP A 114 -34.57 9.87 -36.54
N SER A 115 -34.56 10.71 -37.58
CA SER A 115 -33.94 10.44 -38.88
C SER A 115 -33.06 11.61 -39.37
N GLY A 116 -32.24 11.37 -40.41
CA GLY A 116 -31.40 12.37 -41.07
C GLY A 116 -29.90 12.30 -40.73
N LYS A 117 -29.10 13.15 -41.37
CA LYS A 117 -27.61 13.11 -41.30
C LYS A 117 -27.05 13.22 -39.88
N ALA A 118 -27.72 13.96 -39.00
CA ALA A 118 -27.34 14.08 -37.60
C ALA A 118 -27.49 12.75 -36.84
N ARG A 119 -28.56 11.99 -37.12
CA ARG A 119 -28.78 10.63 -36.58
C ARG A 119 -27.67 9.70 -37.05
N ASP A 120 -27.40 9.68 -38.35
CA ASP A 120 -26.38 8.80 -38.94
C ASP A 120 -24.99 9.09 -38.37
N ALA A 121 -24.64 10.36 -38.20
CA ALA A 121 -23.40 10.77 -37.53
C ALA A 121 -23.37 10.28 -36.08
N TYR A 122 -24.45 10.44 -35.31
CA TYR A 122 -24.52 9.96 -33.94
C TYR A 122 -24.33 8.43 -33.85
N VAL A 123 -25.11 7.66 -34.63
CA VAL A 123 -25.05 6.19 -34.65
C VAL A 123 -23.67 5.70 -35.10
N ALA A 124 -23.03 6.36 -36.07
CA ALA A 124 -21.69 6.01 -36.52
C ALA A 124 -20.60 6.19 -35.45
N HIS A 125 -20.81 7.09 -34.48
CA HIS A 125 -19.83 7.41 -33.45
C HIS A 125 -20.10 6.77 -32.09
N VAL A 126 -21.31 6.26 -31.85
CA VAL A 126 -21.71 5.77 -30.53
C VAL A 126 -20.90 4.55 -30.06
N ASP A 127 -20.50 3.67 -30.98
CA ASP A 127 -19.62 2.54 -30.70
C ASP A 127 -18.22 3.01 -30.21
N SER A 128 -17.69 4.10 -30.78
CA SER A 128 -16.42 4.66 -30.34
C SER A 128 -16.50 5.25 -28.92
N GLN A 129 -17.64 5.85 -28.56
CA GLN A 129 -17.88 6.36 -27.20
C GLN A 129 -18.08 5.22 -26.19
N SER A 130 -18.79 4.15 -26.59
CA SER A 130 -18.91 2.93 -25.78
C SER A 130 -17.54 2.29 -25.48
N LYS A 131 -16.66 2.23 -26.49
CA LYS A 131 -15.27 1.76 -26.34
C LYS A 131 -14.44 2.66 -25.42
N ALA A 132 -14.55 3.98 -25.54
CA ALA A 132 -13.88 4.92 -24.65
C ALA A 132 -14.35 4.76 -23.18
N ALA A 133 -15.66 4.65 -22.95
CA ALA A 133 -16.21 4.37 -21.62
C ALA A 133 -15.73 3.01 -21.07
N SER A 134 -15.65 1.98 -21.92
CA SER A 134 -15.11 0.66 -21.56
C SER A 134 -13.64 0.72 -21.18
N GLN A 135 -12.85 1.58 -21.82
CA GLN A 135 -11.44 1.79 -21.47
C GLN A 135 -11.31 2.40 -20.05
N ILE A 136 -12.16 3.38 -19.70
CA ILE A 136 -12.20 3.94 -18.34
C ILE A 136 -12.53 2.84 -17.33
N ALA A 137 -13.51 1.99 -17.62
CA ALA A 137 -13.86 0.87 -16.75
C ALA A 137 -12.68 -0.11 -16.55
N SER A 138 -11.90 -0.38 -17.60
CA SER A 138 -10.71 -1.22 -17.54
C SER A 138 -9.60 -0.61 -16.69
N ILE A 139 -9.27 0.68 -16.91
CA ILE A 139 -8.27 1.41 -16.10
C ILE A 139 -8.69 1.44 -14.63
N ALA A 140 -9.97 1.70 -14.36
CA ALA A 140 -10.51 1.70 -13.01
C ALA A 140 -10.42 0.31 -12.35
N SER A 141 -10.76 -0.75 -13.08
CA SER A 141 -10.63 -2.13 -12.61
C SER A 141 -9.20 -2.49 -12.25
N SER A 142 -8.24 -2.09 -13.09
CA SER A 142 -6.84 -2.40 -12.86
C SER A 142 -6.24 -1.55 -11.74
N SER A 143 -6.63 -0.27 -11.66
CA SER A 143 -6.27 0.61 -10.54
C SER A 143 -6.69 0.03 -9.19
N SER A 144 -7.93 -0.46 -9.11
CA SER A 144 -8.44 -1.17 -7.94
C SER A 144 -7.60 -2.41 -7.58
N ALA A 145 -7.33 -3.28 -8.56
CA ALA A 145 -6.53 -4.50 -8.34
C ALA A 145 -5.12 -4.19 -7.83
N HIS A 146 -4.48 -3.18 -8.40
CA HIS A 146 -3.15 -2.73 -8.05
C HIS A 146 -3.07 -2.15 -6.63
N LEU A 147 -4.03 -1.29 -6.26
CA LEU A 147 -4.14 -0.74 -4.91
C LEU A 147 -4.41 -1.84 -3.88
N LEU A 148 -5.29 -2.80 -4.18
CA LEU A 148 -5.56 -3.93 -3.31
C LEU A 148 -4.32 -4.82 -3.10
N ALA A 149 -3.53 -5.04 -4.16
CA ALA A 149 -2.27 -5.77 -4.06
C ALA A 149 -1.26 -5.04 -3.16
N CYS A 150 -1.15 -3.71 -3.27
CA CYS A 150 -0.30 -2.91 -2.39
C CYS A 150 -0.79 -2.93 -0.93
N ALA A 151 -2.09 -2.85 -0.68
CA ALA A 151 -2.67 -2.99 0.66
C ALA A 151 -2.33 -4.35 1.27
N GLY A 152 -2.49 -5.44 0.51
CA GLY A 152 -2.13 -6.79 0.92
C GLY A 152 -0.63 -6.96 1.22
N ALA A 153 0.23 -6.41 0.37
CA ALA A 153 1.68 -6.42 0.59
C ALA A 153 2.07 -5.63 1.86
N GLY A 154 1.39 -4.49 2.10
CA GLY A 154 1.55 -3.71 3.33
C GLY A 154 1.15 -4.50 4.57
N ALA A 155 0.01 -5.20 4.54
CA ALA A 155 -0.39 -6.09 5.63
C ALA A 155 0.66 -7.18 5.90
N GLY A 156 1.21 -7.80 4.85
CA GLY A 156 2.29 -8.79 4.98
C GLY A 156 3.57 -8.24 5.60
N PHE A 157 3.93 -7.00 5.24
CA PHE A 157 5.06 -6.29 5.84
C PHE A 157 4.88 -6.08 7.35
N TYR A 158 3.74 -5.52 7.77
CA TYR A 158 3.48 -5.28 9.20
C TYR A 158 3.32 -6.59 10.00
N ALA A 159 2.77 -7.65 9.39
CA ALA A 159 2.72 -8.96 10.03
C ALA A 159 4.12 -9.51 10.30
N THR A 160 5.04 -9.31 9.36
CA THR A 160 6.45 -9.69 9.52
C THR A 160 7.14 -8.84 10.60
N LEU A 161 6.85 -7.54 10.67
CA LEU A 161 7.33 -6.69 11.76
C LEU A 161 6.85 -7.18 13.13
N ALA A 162 5.58 -7.59 13.26
CA ALA A 162 5.06 -8.16 14.50
C ALA A 162 5.81 -9.44 14.90
N VAL A 163 6.06 -10.36 13.96
CA VAL A 163 6.85 -11.57 14.21
C VAL A 163 8.27 -11.24 14.66
N VAL A 164 8.90 -10.24 14.04
CA VAL A 164 10.23 -9.76 14.44
C VAL A 164 10.20 -9.23 15.87
N LEU A 165 9.20 -8.41 16.21
CA LEU A 165 9.06 -7.83 17.54
C LEU A 165 8.89 -8.91 18.62
N VAL A 166 8.08 -9.95 18.37
CA VAL A 166 7.94 -11.08 19.30
C VAL A 166 9.29 -11.77 19.58
N LYS A 167 10.13 -11.95 18.54
CA LYS A 167 11.48 -12.51 18.73
C LYS A 167 12.39 -11.58 19.55
N LEU A 168 12.27 -10.26 19.38
CA LEU A 168 13.03 -9.28 20.15
C LEU A 168 12.63 -9.29 21.63
N ILE A 169 11.33 -9.37 21.92
CA ILE A 169 10.80 -9.51 23.28
C ILE A 169 11.36 -10.77 23.95
N ALA A 170 11.27 -11.93 23.27
CA ALA A 170 11.80 -13.18 23.79
C ALA A 170 13.32 -13.13 24.06
N ALA A 171 14.08 -12.48 23.19
CA ALA A 171 15.52 -12.26 23.38
C ALA A 171 15.80 -11.36 24.59
N ALA A 172 15.02 -10.29 24.80
CA ALA A 172 15.18 -9.40 25.95
C ALA A 172 14.88 -10.10 27.28
N ILE A 173 13.81 -10.91 27.33
CA ILE A 173 13.47 -11.75 28.50
C ILE A 173 14.64 -12.70 28.81
N THR A 174 15.16 -13.38 27.78
CA THR A 174 16.27 -14.33 27.94
C THR A 174 17.53 -13.63 28.45
N ALA A 175 17.86 -12.45 27.90
CA ALA A 175 18.98 -11.65 28.34
C ALA A 175 18.84 -11.21 29.81
N ALA A 176 17.67 -10.72 30.23
CA ALA A 176 17.40 -10.34 31.62
C ALA A 176 17.56 -11.54 32.58
N ALA A 177 17.04 -12.71 32.20
CA ALA A 177 17.18 -13.94 32.97
C ALA A 177 18.64 -14.42 33.08
N ALA A 178 19.42 -14.30 31.99
CA ALA A 178 20.83 -14.66 31.98
C ALA A 178 21.65 -13.80 32.96
N TYR A 179 21.35 -12.49 33.08
CA TYR A 179 21.96 -11.65 34.10
C TYR A 179 21.58 -12.09 35.53
N GLY A 180 20.34 -12.53 35.75
CA GLY A 180 19.84 -12.92 37.09
C GLY A 180 20.42 -14.24 37.63
N THR A 181 20.77 -15.16 36.74
CA THR A 181 21.20 -16.54 37.09
C THR A 181 22.71 -16.71 37.29
N ALA A 182 23.51 -15.67 37.08
CA ALA A 182 24.91 -15.89 36.75
C ALA A 182 25.83 -16.37 37.90
N VAL A 183 26.37 -17.58 37.68
CA VAL A 183 27.77 -17.94 37.91
C VAL A 183 28.54 -17.51 36.64
N PHE A 184 29.22 -16.36 36.68
CA PHE A 184 29.90 -15.80 35.50
C PHE A 184 31.26 -16.48 35.25
N SER A 185 31.36 -17.22 34.13
CA SER A 185 32.62 -17.53 33.45
C SER A 185 32.66 -16.78 32.11
N TRP A 186 33.83 -16.69 31.45
CA TRP A 186 33.93 -16.14 30.09
C TRP A 186 33.07 -16.86 29.05
N ALA A 187 32.76 -18.14 29.25
CA ALA A 187 31.82 -18.86 28.40
C ALA A 187 30.36 -18.37 28.60
N GLY A 188 29.96 -18.03 29.83
CA GLY A 188 28.65 -17.44 30.11
C GLY A 188 28.49 -16.02 29.56
N ALA A 189 29.55 -15.21 29.62
CA ALA A 189 29.55 -13.89 28.99
C ALA A 189 29.48 -13.98 27.45
N ALA A 190 30.10 -14.99 26.84
CA ALA A 190 30.01 -15.25 25.40
C ALA A 190 28.60 -15.71 24.97
N LEU A 191 27.91 -16.50 25.80
CA LEU A 191 26.49 -16.85 25.59
C LEU A 191 25.58 -15.62 25.64
N ILE A 192 25.77 -14.73 26.63
CA ILE A 192 25.05 -13.45 26.69
C ILE A 192 25.37 -12.58 25.47
N LEU A 193 26.61 -12.53 25.00
CA LEU A 193 26.95 -11.81 23.76
C LEU A 193 26.30 -12.45 22.51
N GLY A 194 26.18 -13.77 22.47
CA GLY A 194 25.54 -14.51 21.38
C GLY A 194 24.01 -14.39 21.36
N GLU A 195 23.37 -14.30 22.54
CA GLU A 195 21.91 -14.28 22.71
C GLU A 195 21.34 -12.87 22.93
N ALA A 196 22.04 -11.98 23.66
CA ALA A 196 21.66 -10.58 23.83
C ALA A 196 22.02 -9.73 22.61
N GLY A 197 22.79 -10.29 21.67
CA GLY A 197 22.97 -9.75 20.34
C GLY A 197 21.64 -9.83 19.60
N ILE A 198 20.83 -8.79 19.70
CA ILE A 198 19.70 -8.58 18.80
C ILE A 198 20.22 -8.75 17.38
N SER A 199 19.92 -9.91 16.80
CA SER A 199 20.78 -10.43 15.74
C SER A 199 20.70 -9.54 14.49
N THR A 200 21.83 -9.36 13.81
CA THR A 200 21.88 -8.73 12.47
C THR A 200 20.91 -9.40 11.50
N LEU A 201 20.59 -10.69 11.71
CA LEU A 201 19.59 -11.46 10.96
C LEU A 201 18.18 -10.87 11.10
N THR A 202 17.80 -10.44 12.31
CA THR A 202 16.50 -9.84 12.61
C THR A 202 16.33 -8.51 11.88
N ILE A 203 17.35 -7.65 11.94
CA ILE A 203 17.39 -6.37 11.24
C ILE A 203 17.40 -6.61 9.72
N GLY A 204 18.20 -7.56 9.24
CA GLY A 204 18.27 -7.95 7.83
C GLY A 204 16.93 -8.45 7.29
N THR A 205 16.19 -9.23 8.07
CA THR A 205 14.84 -9.70 7.69
C THR A 205 13.87 -8.54 7.51
N ALA A 206 13.88 -7.57 8.44
CA ALA A 206 13.03 -6.38 8.34
C ALA A 206 13.38 -5.53 7.10
N ILE A 207 14.68 -5.30 6.84
CA ILE A 207 15.16 -4.55 5.67
C ILE A 207 14.77 -5.24 4.36
N VAL A 208 14.95 -6.56 4.26
CA VAL A 208 14.57 -7.33 3.05
C VAL A 208 13.07 -7.22 2.82
N THR A 209 12.26 -7.38 3.88
CA THR A 209 10.80 -7.30 3.77
C THR A 209 10.34 -5.89 3.35
N LEU A 210 10.96 -4.84 3.90
CA LEU A 210 10.70 -3.46 3.49
C LEU A 210 11.08 -3.23 2.02
N THR A 211 12.22 -3.74 1.58
CA THR A 211 12.70 -3.62 0.20
C THR A 211 11.74 -4.29 -0.78
N VAL A 212 11.24 -5.48 -0.44
CA VAL A 212 10.23 -6.18 -1.23
C VAL A 212 8.94 -5.35 -1.30
N PHE A 213 8.45 -4.83 -0.18
CA PHE A 213 7.25 -4.01 -0.13
C PHE A 213 7.37 -2.73 -0.98
N LEU A 214 8.50 -2.04 -0.89
CA LEU A 214 8.79 -0.85 -1.71
C LEU A 214 8.90 -1.21 -3.20
N GLY A 215 9.52 -2.33 -3.53
CA GLY A 215 9.62 -2.83 -4.90
C GLY A 215 8.26 -3.17 -5.52
N THR A 216 7.36 -3.76 -4.74
CA THR A 216 5.96 -3.98 -5.16
C THR A 216 5.25 -2.66 -5.45
N GLN A 217 5.35 -1.67 -4.55
CA GLN A 217 4.75 -0.36 -4.77
C GLN A 217 5.31 0.35 -6.01
N ALA A 218 6.63 0.30 -6.22
CA ALA A 218 7.27 0.88 -7.40
C ALA A 218 6.75 0.25 -8.71
N THR A 219 6.62 -1.08 -8.73
CA THR A 219 6.08 -1.81 -9.90
C THR A 219 4.63 -1.43 -10.16
N THR A 220 3.82 -1.34 -9.11
CA THR A 220 2.43 -0.89 -9.21
C THR A 220 2.32 0.53 -9.77
N MET A 221 3.14 1.48 -9.30
CA MET A 221 3.12 2.86 -9.82
C MET A 221 3.44 2.92 -11.32
N VAL A 222 4.41 2.12 -11.79
CA VAL A 222 4.76 2.06 -13.22
C VAL A 222 3.59 1.52 -14.05
N ASN A 223 2.91 0.48 -13.56
CA ASN A 223 1.76 -0.10 -14.26
C ASN A 223 0.57 0.87 -14.32
N LEU A 224 0.24 1.51 -13.18
CA LEU A 224 -0.81 2.54 -13.13
C LEU A 224 -0.51 3.72 -14.05
N HIS A 225 0.76 4.15 -14.12
CA HIS A 225 1.16 5.20 -15.04
C HIS A 225 0.96 4.78 -16.49
N GLY A 226 1.36 3.56 -16.85
CA GLY A 226 1.15 3.00 -18.18
C GLY A 226 -0.33 2.98 -18.59
N GLU A 227 -1.22 2.61 -17.68
CA GLU A 227 -2.67 2.62 -17.91
C GLU A 227 -3.24 4.03 -18.03
N ALA A 228 -2.75 4.98 -17.23
CA ALA A 228 -3.20 6.36 -17.25
C ALA A 228 -2.82 7.10 -18.55
N VAL A 229 -1.73 6.70 -19.21
CA VAL A 229 -1.29 7.30 -20.49
C VAL A 229 -1.77 6.55 -21.73
N ASP A 230 -2.48 5.42 -21.55
CA ASP A 230 -3.06 4.67 -22.66
C ASP A 230 -4.22 5.45 -23.30
N SER A 231 -3.95 5.98 -24.49
CA SER A 231 -4.89 6.78 -25.29
C SER A 231 -5.50 5.99 -26.46
N THR A 232 -5.39 4.66 -26.47
CA THR A 232 -5.84 3.82 -27.60
C THR A 232 -7.33 4.04 -27.93
N SER A 233 -8.17 4.32 -26.93
CA SER A 233 -9.60 4.60 -27.09
C SER A 233 -9.97 6.09 -27.09
N PHE A 234 -8.97 6.98 -27.09
CA PHE A 234 -9.14 8.44 -27.04
C PHE A 234 -8.39 9.10 -28.21
N PRO A 235 -9.00 9.19 -29.41
CA PRO A 235 -8.36 9.78 -30.59
C PRO A 235 -7.85 11.21 -30.31
N GLY A 236 -6.54 11.44 -30.51
CA GLY A 236 -5.90 12.73 -30.23
C GLY A 236 -5.91 13.12 -28.74
N GLY A 237 -6.06 12.15 -27.83
CA GLY A 237 -6.18 12.38 -26.39
C GLY A 237 -7.52 12.99 -25.96
N LYS A 238 -8.54 12.93 -26.84
CA LYS A 238 -9.86 13.53 -26.60
C LYS A 238 -10.94 12.47 -26.58
N TRP A 239 -12.05 12.82 -25.95
CA TRP A 239 -13.28 12.03 -26.05
C TRP A 239 -13.71 11.89 -27.53
N PRO A 240 -14.10 10.69 -27.99
CA PRO A 240 -14.61 10.53 -29.35
C PRO A 240 -15.87 11.39 -29.58
N SER A 241 -15.76 12.39 -30.44
CA SER A 241 -16.87 13.28 -30.80
C SER A 241 -17.38 12.96 -32.19
N ALA A 242 -18.70 12.99 -32.37
CA ALA A 242 -19.27 13.21 -33.70
C ALA A 242 -18.81 14.59 -34.18
N ASN A 243 -18.40 14.70 -35.44
CA ASN A 243 -18.07 15.96 -36.10
C ASN A 243 -19.32 16.88 -36.12
N SER A 244 -19.59 17.57 -35.02
CA SER A 244 -20.71 18.53 -34.91
C SER A 244 -20.43 19.83 -35.64
N SER A 245 -19.17 20.13 -35.94
CA SER A 245 -18.76 21.34 -36.67
C SER A 245 -19.27 21.41 -38.11
N THR A 246 -19.60 20.27 -38.74
CA THR A 246 -20.25 20.25 -40.07
C THR A 246 -21.77 20.41 -40.02
N TYR A 247 -22.36 20.43 -38.82
CA TYR A 247 -23.81 20.58 -38.60
C TYR A 247 -24.14 21.83 -37.77
N ASN A 248 -23.19 22.78 -37.63
CA ASN A 248 -23.38 24.05 -36.92
C ASN A 248 -24.25 25.05 -37.70
N ASP A 249 -24.38 24.83 -39.00
CA ASP A 249 -25.35 25.56 -39.78
C ASP A 249 -26.75 25.02 -39.47
N ALA A 250 -27.59 25.87 -38.89
CA ALA A 250 -29.00 25.61 -38.56
C ALA A 250 -29.92 26.62 -39.25
N THR A 251 -29.39 27.43 -40.18
CA THR A 251 -30.18 28.35 -40.97
C THR A 251 -30.95 27.62 -42.08
N VAL A 252 -32.28 27.69 -42.00
CA VAL A 252 -33.19 27.01 -42.94
C VAL A 252 -33.32 27.79 -44.26
N THR A 253 -32.81 29.03 -44.32
CA THR A 253 -33.22 30.04 -45.32
C THR A 253 -32.12 30.56 -46.24
N ASP A 254 -30.86 30.22 -46.01
CA ASP A 254 -29.69 30.74 -46.74
C ASP A 254 -29.24 29.87 -47.93
N GLY A 255 -29.75 28.64 -48.04
CA GLY A 255 -29.61 27.85 -49.27
C GLY A 255 -28.28 27.11 -49.44
N ASP A 256 -27.40 27.14 -48.43
CA ASP A 256 -26.03 26.59 -48.47
C ASP A 256 -25.92 25.16 -47.92
N ALA A 257 -26.90 24.72 -47.13
CA ALA A 257 -27.00 23.34 -46.67
C ALA A 257 -28.03 22.50 -47.45
N ASP A 258 -27.78 21.18 -47.60
CA ASP A 258 -28.67 20.24 -48.32
C ASP A 258 -30.11 20.14 -47.79
N TRP A 259 -30.37 20.67 -46.59
CA TRP A 259 -31.68 20.67 -45.92
C TRP A 259 -32.30 22.07 -45.83
N SER A 260 -31.61 23.10 -46.35
CA SER A 260 -32.12 24.46 -46.46
C SER A 260 -33.21 24.55 -47.54
N LEU A 261 -34.16 25.48 -47.36
CA LEU A 261 -35.18 25.77 -48.37
C LEU A 261 -34.51 26.43 -49.57
N ALA A 262 -34.71 25.85 -50.76
CA ALA A 262 -34.26 26.48 -52.00
C ALA A 262 -34.84 27.90 -52.12
N PRO A 263 -34.03 28.93 -52.45
CA PRO A 263 -34.53 30.28 -52.61
C PRO A 263 -35.53 30.30 -53.78
N GLY A 264 -36.76 30.68 -53.46
CA GLY A 264 -37.85 30.86 -54.43
C GLY A 264 -37.65 32.06 -55.34
#